data_AF-A0A5Q4EU93-F1
#
_entry.id   AF-A0A5Q4EU93-F1
#
_cell.length_a   1.000
_cell.length_b   1.000
_cell.length_c   1.000
_cell.angle_alpha   90.00
_cell.angle_beta   90.00
_cell.angle_gamma   90.00
#
_symmetry.space_group_name_H-M   'P 1'
#
loop_
_entity.id
_entity.type
_entity.pdbx_description
1 polymer ?
#
loop_
_entity_poly.entity_id
_entity_poly.type
_entity_poly.pdbx_seq_one_letter_code
_entity_poly.pdbx_strand_id
1 'polypeptide(L)'
;MSAVGQGRSEGWPGPDQPLDAASVAQLTAVAMRLAMEVSVLRDRLRSHELLLERHGLLSPAAVDALQVPEEEQRLRDGASRALIESLASDIGPR
;
A
#
# COMPACT_ATOMS: atom_id res chain seq x y z
N MET A 1 13.23 -7.12 50.64
CA MET A 1 13.07 -5.89 49.85
C MET A 1 12.82 -6.31 48.41
N SER A 2 11.66 -5.93 47.90
CA SER A 2 10.98 -6.51 46.74
C SER A 2 11.68 -6.28 45.40
N ALA A 3 11.64 -7.30 44.56
CA ALA A 3 11.65 -7.17 43.10
C ALA A 3 10.33 -6.56 42.61
N VAL A 4 10.36 -5.85 41.47
CA VAL A 4 9.27 -5.42 40.55
C VAL A 4 9.72 -4.07 39.94
N GLY A 5 9.69 -3.82 38.64
CA GLY A 5 9.29 -4.60 37.48
C GLY A 5 9.82 -3.87 36.24
N GLN A 6 10.46 -4.62 35.35
CA GLN A 6 10.83 -4.17 34.02
C GLN A 6 9.54 -3.97 33.22
N GLY A 7 9.15 -2.72 33.01
CA GLY A 7 8.22 -2.37 31.94
C GLY A 7 8.94 -2.60 30.62
N ARG A 8 8.61 -3.70 29.94
CA ARG A 8 9.05 -3.96 28.56
C ARG A 8 8.53 -2.82 27.69
N SER A 9 9.43 -1.93 27.26
CA SER A 9 9.23 -1.24 25.99
C SER A 9 9.25 -2.33 24.92
N GLU A 10 8.09 -2.74 24.43
CA GLU A 10 7.97 -3.47 23.17
C GLU A 10 8.48 -2.53 22.06
N GLY A 11 9.81 -2.49 21.95
CA GLY A 11 10.54 -1.72 20.96
C GLY A 11 10.39 -2.44 19.63
N TRP A 12 9.74 -1.76 18.70
CA TRP A 12 9.76 -2.15 17.30
C TRP A 12 11.21 -2.42 16.87
N PRO A 13 11.51 -3.54 16.18
CA PRO A 13 12.86 -3.83 15.76
C PRO A 13 13.39 -2.68 14.90
N GLY A 14 14.57 -2.18 15.26
CA GLY A 14 15.26 -1.16 14.47
C GLY A 14 15.56 -1.69 13.05
N PRO A 15 15.83 -0.81 12.08
CA PRO A 15 15.99 -1.18 10.67
C PRO A 15 17.07 -2.25 10.42
N ASP A 16 18.05 -2.39 11.31
CA ASP A 16 19.15 -3.35 11.22
C ASP A 16 18.99 -4.59 12.12
N GLN A 17 17.86 -4.73 12.84
CA GLN A 17 17.65 -5.86 13.74
C GLN A 17 17.05 -7.05 12.97
N PRO A 18 17.65 -8.26 13.06
CA PRO A 18 17.11 -9.42 12.38
C PRO A 18 15.71 -9.74 12.89
N LEU A 19 14.74 -9.81 11.98
CA LEU A 19 13.36 -10.15 12.27
C LEU A 19 13.29 -11.60 12.77
N ASP A 20 12.50 -11.84 13.80
CA ASP A 20 12.23 -13.21 14.23
C ASP A 20 11.36 -13.96 13.20
N ALA A 21 11.35 -15.28 13.27
CA ALA A 21 10.64 -16.12 12.31
C ALA A 21 9.12 -15.85 12.28
N ALA A 22 8.53 -15.46 13.41
CA ALA A 22 7.11 -15.12 13.49
C ALA A 22 6.80 -13.81 12.74
N SER A 23 7.65 -12.79 12.90
CA SER A 23 7.59 -11.51 12.21
C SER A 23 7.75 -11.68 10.69
N VAL A 24 8.68 -12.54 10.26
CA VAL A 24 8.87 -12.89 8.83
C VAL A 24 7.64 -13.59 8.26
N ALA A 25 7.06 -14.56 8.98
CA ALA A 25 5.86 -15.25 8.55
C ALA A 25 4.65 -14.28 8.45
N GLN A 26 4.52 -13.37 9.41
CA GLN A 26 3.48 -12.34 9.39
C GLN A 26 3.65 -11.36 8.22
N LEU A 27 4.86 -10.88 7.96
CA LEU A 27 5.15 -10.03 6.81
C LEU A 27 4.84 -10.73 5.49
N THR A 28 5.17 -12.02 5.38
CA THR A 28 4.86 -12.83 4.20
C THR A 28 3.36 -12.96 4.00
N ALA A 29 2.58 -13.20 5.07
CA ALA A 29 1.13 -13.27 5.01
C ALA A 29 0.51 -11.93 4.57
N VAL A 30 1.01 -10.81 5.11
CA VAL A 30 0.58 -9.46 4.70
C VAL A 30 0.92 -9.19 3.24
N ALA A 31 2.14 -9.52 2.80
CA ALA A 31 2.56 -9.34 1.41
C ALA A 31 1.70 -10.18 0.45
N MET A 32 1.38 -11.42 0.79
CA MET A 32 0.48 -12.26 0.00
C MET A 32 -0.93 -11.67 -0.08
N ARG A 33 -1.48 -11.18 1.04
CA ARG A 33 -2.79 -10.52 1.04
C ARG A 33 -2.79 -9.27 0.16
N LEU A 34 -1.77 -8.42 0.29
CA LEU A 34 -1.61 -7.24 -0.57
C LEU A 34 -1.51 -7.62 -2.05
N ALA A 35 -0.75 -8.68 -2.38
CA ALA A 35 -0.65 -9.16 -3.74
C ALA A 35 -2.02 -9.59 -4.30
N MET A 36 -2.83 -10.30 -3.50
CA MET A 36 -4.19 -10.67 -3.89
C MET A 36 -5.10 -9.45 -4.10
N GLU A 37 -5.05 -8.47 -3.18
CA GLU A 37 -5.84 -7.24 -3.29
C GLU A 37 -5.44 -6.43 -4.53
N VAL A 38 -4.14 -6.33 -4.83
CA VAL A 38 -3.62 -5.70 -6.05
C VAL A 38 -4.08 -6.46 -7.30
N SER A 39 -4.08 -7.80 -7.29
CA SER A 39 -4.60 -8.60 -8.41
C SER A 39 -6.08 -8.29 -8.69
N VAL A 40 -6.92 -8.24 -7.64
CA VAL A 40 -8.34 -7.89 -7.79
C VAL A 40 -8.52 -6.48 -8.34
N LEU A 41 -7.72 -5.50 -7.87
CA LEU A 41 -7.74 -4.14 -8.39
C LEU A 41 -7.35 -4.07 -9.86
N ARG A 42 -6.33 -4.83 -10.27
CA ARG A 42 -5.89 -4.91 -11.68
C ARG A 42 -6.95 -5.52 -12.57
N ASP A 43 -7.61 -6.59 -12.14
CA ASP A 43 -8.70 -7.22 -12.90
C ASP A 43 -9.89 -6.28 -13.05
N ARG A 44 -10.22 -5.54 -11.99
CA ARG A 44 -11.28 -4.53 -12.03
C ARG A 44 -10.92 -3.39 -12.97
N LEU A 45 -9.70 -2.86 -12.92
CA LEU A 45 -9.24 -1.80 -13.83
C LEU A 45 -9.33 -2.25 -15.30
N ARG A 46 -8.80 -3.44 -15.60
CA ARG A 46 -8.87 -4.03 -16.94
C ARG A 46 -10.30 -4.20 -17.45
N SER A 47 -11.22 -4.58 -16.56
CA SER A 47 -12.64 -4.69 -16.90
C SER A 47 -13.25 -3.33 -17.27
N HIS A 48 -12.86 -2.24 -16.59
CA HIS A 48 -13.32 -0.90 -16.96
C HIS A 48 -12.73 -0.47 -18.31
N GLU A 49 -11.43 -0.68 -18.54
CA GLU A 49 -10.79 -0.36 -19.82
C GLU A 49 -11.47 -1.08 -20.99
N LEU A 50 -11.76 -2.38 -20.84
CA LEU A 50 -12.50 -3.17 -21.84
C LEU A 50 -13.92 -2.65 -22.07
N LEU A 51 -14.63 -2.23 -21.02
CA LEU A 51 -15.96 -1.65 -21.17
C LEU A 51 -15.89 -0.31 -21.92
N LEU A 52 -14.95 0.56 -21.57
CA LEU A 52 -14.77 1.85 -22.24
C LEU A 52 -14.39 1.67 -23.72
N GLU A 53 -13.52 0.71 -24.04
CA GLU A 53 -13.15 0.37 -25.41
C GLU A 53 -14.36 -0.16 -26.20
N ARG A 54 -15.15 -1.08 -25.62
CA ARG A 54 -16.36 -1.62 -26.27
C ARG A 54 -17.39 -0.55 -26.58
N HIS A 55 -17.45 0.51 -25.79
CA HIS A 55 -18.32 1.67 -26.03
C HIS A 55 -17.67 2.75 -26.90
N GLY A 56 -16.44 2.54 -27.39
CA GLY A 56 -15.72 3.48 -28.24
C GLY A 56 -15.30 4.76 -27.53
N LEU A 57 -15.21 4.77 -26.19
CA LEU A 57 -14.91 5.96 -25.38
C LEU A 57 -13.41 6.17 -25.17
N LEU A 58 -12.66 5.07 -25.03
CA LEU A 58 -11.23 5.11 -24.74
C LEU A 58 -10.56 3.88 -25.34
N SER A 59 -9.44 4.06 -26.02
CA SER A 59 -8.60 2.93 -26.44
C SER A 59 -7.55 2.62 -25.35
N PRO A 60 -7.16 1.35 -25.17
CA PRO A 60 -6.08 0.99 -24.26
C PRO A 60 -4.78 1.75 -24.55
N ALA A 61 -4.45 1.94 -25.84
CA ALA A 61 -3.27 2.68 -26.26
C ALA A 61 -3.28 4.16 -25.82
N ALA A 62 -4.46 4.78 -25.67
CA ALA A 62 -4.56 6.14 -25.16
C ALA A 62 -4.23 6.24 -23.67
N VAL A 63 -4.47 5.18 -22.89
CA VAL A 63 -4.06 5.09 -21.48
C VAL A 63 -2.53 5.00 -21.40
N ASP A 64 -1.92 4.13 -22.20
CA ASP A 64 -0.46 3.95 -22.21
C ASP A 64 0.29 5.20 -22.70
N ALA A 65 -0.32 5.96 -23.61
CA ALA A 65 0.26 7.19 -24.14
C ALA A 65 -0.04 8.43 -23.29
N LEU A 66 -0.89 8.34 -22.26
CA LEU A 66 -1.31 9.49 -21.46
C LEU A 66 -0.10 10.16 -20.79
N GLN A 67 0.16 11.40 -21.19
CA GLN A 67 1.11 12.27 -20.52
C GLN A 67 0.33 13.21 -19.60
N VAL A 68 0.54 13.07 -18.29
CA VAL A 68 -0.09 13.92 -17.29
C VAL A 68 0.79 15.16 -17.07
N PRO A 69 0.25 16.39 -17.11
CA PRO A 69 1.01 17.59 -16.81
C PRO A 69 1.70 17.50 -15.43
N GLU A 70 2.92 18.03 -15.30
CA GLU A 70 3.71 17.93 -14.06
C GLU A 70 2.95 18.47 -12.83
N GLU A 71 2.15 19.53 -13.01
CA GLU A 71 1.34 20.09 -11.94
C GLU A 71 0.26 19.10 -11.46
N GLU A 72 -0.45 18.47 -12.39
CA GLU A 72 -1.45 17.46 -12.06
C GLU A 72 -0.80 16.22 -11.43
N GLN A 73 0.36 15.78 -11.92
CA GLN A 73 1.09 14.68 -11.33
C GLN A 73 1.50 14.99 -9.87
N ARG A 74 2.03 16.19 -9.59
CA ARG A 74 2.37 16.62 -8.23
C ARG A 74 1.17 16.62 -7.29
N LEU A 75 -0.01 17.04 -7.76
CA LEU A 75 -1.24 17.00 -6.97
C LEU A 75 -1.66 15.56 -6.65
N ARG A 76 -1.58 14.66 -7.64
CA ARG A 76 -1.90 13.23 -7.48
C ARG A 76 -0.94 12.55 -6.50
N ASP A 77 0.36 12.86 -6.59
CA ASP A 77 1.38 12.33 -5.68
C ASP A 77 1.17 12.84 -4.24
N GLY A 78 0.85 14.13 -4.08
CA GLY A 78 0.53 14.72 -2.79
C GLY A 78 -0.70 14.09 -2.14
N ALA A 79 -1.77 13.88 -2.90
CA ALA A 79 -2.97 13.20 -2.43
C ALA A 79 -2.70 11.73 -2.03
N SER A 80 -1.91 11.03 -2.84
CA SER A 80 -1.52 9.64 -2.57
C SER A 80 -0.70 9.54 -1.28
N ARG A 81 0.25 10.47 -1.08
CA ARG A 81 1.06 10.56 0.13
C ARG A 81 0.21 10.83 1.37
N ALA A 82 -0.72 11.80 1.30
CA ALA A 82 -1.61 12.12 2.41
C ALA A 82 -2.48 10.91 2.81
N LEU A 83 -2.96 10.14 1.82
CA LEU A 83 -3.69 8.91 2.09
C LEU A 83 -2.82 7.86 2.80
N ILE A 84 -1.60 7.64 2.32
CA ILE A 84 -0.65 6.70 2.93
C ILE A 84 -0.35 7.09 4.38
N GLU A 85 -0.10 8.38 4.63
CA GLU A 85 0.16 8.90 5.97
C GLU A 85 -1.05 8.72 6.91
N SER A 86 -2.27 8.96 6.43
CA SER A 86 -3.50 8.69 7.17
C SER A 86 -3.65 7.20 7.52
N LEU A 87 -3.45 6.31 6.54
CA LEU A 87 -3.55 4.87 6.74
C LEU A 87 -2.48 4.37 7.71
N ALA A 88 -1.25 4.90 7.65
CA ALA A 88 -0.20 4.56 8.59
C ALA A 88 -0.56 4.99 10.03
N SER A 89 -1.19 6.16 10.19
CA SER A 89 -1.67 6.62 11.50
C SER A 89 -2.79 5.73 12.06
N ASP A 90 -3.65 5.16 11.21
CA ASP A 90 -4.72 4.26 11.63
C ASP A 90 -4.20 2.87 12.08
N ILE A 91 -3.02 2.47 11.58
CA ILE A 91 -2.40 1.17 11.86
C ILE A 91 -1.40 1.23 13.03
N GLY A 92 -0.88 2.43 13.36
CA GLY A 92 0.04 2.63 14.48
C GLY A 92 -0.61 2.34 15.85
N PRO A 93 0.19 1.99 16.89
CA PRO A 93 -0.34 1.77 18.24
C PRO A 93 -1.02 3.05 18.75
N ARG A 94 -2.25 2.92 19.25
CA ARG A 94 -2.97 3.97 19.99
C ARG A 94 -2.38 4.17 21.38
#